data_AF-A0A5Q4BBC0-F1
#
_entry.id   AF-A0A5Q4BBC0-F1
#
_cell.length_a   1.000
_cell.length_b   1.000
_cell.length_c   1.000
_cell.angle_alpha   90.00
_cell.angle_beta   90.00
_cell.angle_gamma   90.00
#
_symmetry.space_group_name_H-M   'P 1'
#
loop_
_entity.id
_entity.type
_entity.pdbx_description
1 polymer ?
#
loop_
_entity_poly.entity_id
_entity_poly.type
_entity_poly.pdbx_seq_one_letter_code
_entity_poly.pdbx_strand_id
1 'polypeptide(L)'
;MHYSQLILSLFCVFTFVNALPVPAQGEAVVARATKKGDTKAETAGIKKNIEIQKQEKNDANGVAKAKTPKEFKKALSELVGTIEDGKKVREKNQKIADPKNKKLTDGLKKVQGAQAVEEKQAKGLKGNTSQADKATLKTLQGEFSKGIDVNKGNLKAAKEGGKKTSGKKGD
;
A
#
# COMPACT_ATOMS: atom_id res chain seq x y z
N MET A 1 -7.12 45.13 -19.42
CA MET A 1 -5.81 45.16 -20.11
C MET A 1 -5.62 43.82 -20.79
N HIS A 2 -5.58 43.84 -22.12
CA HIS A 2 -5.15 42.70 -22.95
C HIS A 2 -3.70 42.31 -22.61
N TYR A 3 -3.34 41.04 -22.77
CA TYR A 3 -2.34 40.59 -23.74
C TYR A 3 -2.28 39.05 -23.73
N SER A 4 -2.73 38.47 -24.83
CA SER A 4 -2.47 37.10 -25.23
C SER A 4 -1.03 37.01 -25.73
N GLN A 5 -0.26 36.02 -25.27
CA GLN A 5 0.97 35.61 -25.95
C GLN A 5 1.09 34.08 -25.95
N LEU A 6 0.57 33.52 -27.04
CA LEU A 6 1.13 32.34 -27.70
C LEU A 6 2.61 32.57 -27.97
N ILE A 7 3.48 31.66 -27.51
CA ILE A 7 4.79 31.47 -28.10
C ILE A 7 4.85 30.05 -28.67
N LEU A 8 4.61 30.02 -29.97
CA LEU A 8 5.00 29.03 -30.96
C LEU A 8 6.49 29.21 -31.26
N SER A 9 7.34 28.22 -31.00
CA SER A 9 8.65 28.06 -31.68
C SER A 9 9.27 26.74 -31.21
N LEU A 10 9.26 25.68 -32.01
CA LEU A 10 10.13 25.34 -33.14
C LEU A 10 11.23 24.36 -32.70
N PHE A 11 11.16 23.18 -33.31
CA PHE A 11 12.07 22.05 -33.19
C PHE A 11 13.55 22.43 -33.36
N CYS A 12 14.41 21.88 -32.51
CA CYS A 12 15.78 21.53 -32.86
C CYS A 12 16.07 20.11 -32.36
N VAL A 13 16.09 19.17 -33.30
CA VAL A 13 16.59 17.80 -33.14
C VAL A 13 18.10 17.87 -33.03
N PHE A 14 18.66 17.30 -31.95
CA PHE A 14 20.05 16.87 -31.93
C PHE A 14 20.12 15.39 -31.59
N THR A 15 20.32 14.59 -32.62
CA THR A 15 20.72 13.19 -32.54
C THR A 15 22.22 13.14 -32.20
N PHE A 16 22.55 12.79 -30.97
CA PHE A 16 23.90 12.29 -30.65
C PHE A 16 23.83 10.77 -30.50
N VAL A 17 24.27 10.07 -31.55
CA VAL A 17 24.70 8.68 -31.47
C VAL A 17 26.04 8.66 -30.76
N ASN A 18 26.04 8.25 -29.49
CA ASN A 18 27.26 7.77 -28.83
C ASN A 18 27.21 6.24 -28.85
N ALA A 19 27.92 5.65 -29.81
CA ALA A 19 28.23 4.23 -29.81
C ALA A 19 29.35 3.97 -28.78
N LEU A 20 28.97 3.66 -27.55
CA LEU A 20 29.85 3.05 -26.57
C LEU A 20 29.67 1.52 -26.63
N PRO A 21 30.75 0.72 -26.64
CA PRO A 21 30.63 -0.73 -26.50
C PRO A 21 30.07 -1.03 -25.10
N VAL A 22 28.82 -1.50 -25.07
CA VAL A 22 28.18 -1.99 -23.85
C VAL A 22 28.87 -3.29 -23.45
N PRO A 23 29.50 -3.38 -22.26
CA PRO A 23 29.95 -4.65 -21.74
C PRO A 23 28.72 -5.53 -21.50
N ALA A 24 28.81 -6.78 -21.97
CA ALA A 24 27.81 -7.81 -21.77
C ALA A 24 27.37 -7.87 -20.30
N GLN A 25 26.22 -7.25 -20.00
CA GLN A 25 25.55 -7.42 -18.73
C GLN A 25 24.84 -8.76 -18.83
N GLY A 26 25.45 -9.73 -18.15
CA GLY A 26 24.93 -11.06 -17.96
C GLY A 26 23.48 -11.05 -17.51
N GLU A 27 22.78 -12.08 -17.95
CA GLU A 27 21.51 -12.56 -17.42
C GLU A 27 20.67 -11.47 -16.77
N ALA A 28 19.95 -10.73 -17.61
CA ALA A 28 18.70 -10.14 -17.18
C ALA A 28 17.89 -11.28 -16.56
N VAL A 29 17.98 -11.39 -15.23
CA VAL A 29 17.12 -12.22 -14.40
C VAL A 29 15.75 -11.72 -14.77
N VAL A 30 15.09 -12.45 -15.66
CA VAL A 30 13.78 -12.11 -16.18
C VAL A 30 12.94 -11.89 -14.95
N ALA A 31 12.63 -10.63 -14.65
CA ALA A 31 11.62 -10.28 -13.68
C ALA A 31 10.38 -10.98 -14.21
N ARG A 32 10.08 -12.17 -13.68
CA ARG A 32 8.89 -12.93 -14.03
C ARG A 32 7.76 -11.98 -13.70
N ALA A 33 7.21 -11.34 -14.73
CA ALA A 33 6.07 -10.47 -14.60
C ALA A 33 5.01 -11.30 -13.86
N THR A 34 4.73 -10.97 -12.62
CA THR A 34 3.69 -11.65 -11.85
C THR A 34 2.41 -11.45 -12.64
N LYS A 35 1.92 -12.53 -13.25
CA LYS A 35 0.68 -12.53 -14.00
C LYS A 35 -0.41 -12.04 -13.05
N LYS A 36 -1.14 -10.99 -13.44
CA LYS A 36 -2.29 -10.50 -12.67
C LYS A 36 -3.25 -11.67 -12.43
N GLY A 37 -3.74 -11.80 -11.20
CA GLY A 37 -4.59 -12.91 -10.81
C GLY A 37 -3.86 -14.23 -10.50
N ASP A 38 -2.54 -14.22 -10.33
CA ASP A 38 -1.87 -15.36 -9.69
C ASP A 38 -2.30 -15.46 -8.23
N THR A 39 -3.15 -16.44 -7.94
CA THR A 39 -3.71 -16.69 -6.61
C THR A 39 -2.66 -16.84 -5.53
N LYS A 40 -1.48 -17.42 -5.83
CA LYS A 40 -0.40 -17.53 -4.84
C LYS A 40 0.16 -16.15 -4.50
N ALA A 41 0.45 -15.34 -5.51
CA ALA A 41 0.92 -13.97 -5.32
C ALA A 41 -0.11 -13.09 -4.60
N GLU A 42 -1.39 -13.17 -4.99
CA GLU A 42 -2.48 -12.42 -4.34
C GLU A 42 -2.62 -12.81 -2.87
N THR A 43 -2.69 -14.11 -2.56
CA THR A 43 -2.87 -14.56 -1.18
C THR A 43 -1.67 -14.24 -0.30
N ALA A 44 -0.44 -14.34 -0.82
CA ALA A 44 0.76 -13.91 -0.10
C ALA A 44 0.76 -12.40 0.16
N GLY A 45 0.41 -11.60 -0.86
CA GLY A 45 0.27 -10.16 -0.74
C GLY A 45 -0.76 -9.75 0.32
N ILE A 46 -1.94 -10.37 0.31
CA ILE A 46 -3.00 -10.08 1.28
C ILE A 46 -2.60 -10.50 2.70
N LYS A 47 -1.90 -11.63 2.87
CA LYS A 47 -1.33 -11.99 4.18
C LYS A 47 -0.39 -10.90 4.70
N LYS A 48 0.47 -10.35 3.83
CA LYS A 48 1.34 -9.23 4.18
C LYS A 48 0.55 -7.97 4.58
N ASN A 49 -0.57 -7.67 3.91
CA ASN A 49 -1.46 -6.59 4.36
C ASN A 49 -1.98 -6.82 5.79
N ILE A 50 -2.41 -8.05 6.11
CA ILE A 50 -2.93 -8.41 7.44
C ILE A 50 -1.83 -8.28 8.49
N GLU A 51 -0.62 -8.77 8.19
CA GLU A 51 0.53 -8.67 9.10
C GLU A 51 0.92 -7.22 9.37
N ILE A 52 0.98 -6.38 8.33
CA ILE A 52 1.25 -4.96 8.51
C ILE A 52 0.16 -4.29 9.34
N GLN A 53 -1.12 -4.56 9.11
CA GLN A 53 -2.18 -3.97 9.95
C GLN A 53 -2.15 -4.43 11.41
N LYS A 54 -1.70 -5.67 11.66
CA LYS A 54 -1.43 -6.11 13.03
C LYS A 54 -0.29 -5.31 13.64
N GLN A 55 0.76 -5.02 12.86
CA GLN A 55 1.85 -4.17 13.29
C GLN A 55 1.39 -2.72 13.51
N GLU A 56 0.63 -2.11 12.59
CA GLU A 56 0.02 -0.78 12.74
C GLU A 56 -0.79 -0.69 14.06
N LYS A 57 -1.58 -1.73 14.37
CA LYS A 57 -2.32 -1.81 15.64
C LYS A 57 -1.41 -1.92 16.87
N ASN A 58 -0.35 -2.71 16.78
CA ASN A 58 0.63 -2.85 17.86
C ASN A 58 1.38 -1.54 18.09
N ASP A 59 1.80 -0.86 17.03
CA ASP A 59 2.51 0.42 17.10
C ASP A 59 1.61 1.50 17.70
N ALA A 60 0.34 1.57 17.31
CA ALA A 60 -0.63 2.49 17.91
C ALA A 60 -0.82 2.21 19.41
N ASN A 61 -0.80 0.95 19.83
CA ASN A 61 -0.78 0.59 21.25
C ASN A 61 0.53 1.01 21.94
N GLY A 62 1.66 0.93 21.25
CA GLY A 62 2.95 1.44 21.71
C GLY A 62 2.91 2.96 21.95
N VAL A 63 2.37 3.73 21.01
CA VAL A 63 2.17 5.18 21.16
C VAL A 63 1.29 5.49 22.37
N ALA A 64 0.20 4.75 22.54
CA ALA A 64 -0.71 4.92 23.68
C ALA A 64 -0.05 4.64 25.05
N LYS A 65 0.99 3.80 25.08
CA LYS A 65 1.69 3.37 26.31
C LYS A 65 2.99 4.10 26.60
N ALA A 66 3.46 4.96 25.70
CA ALA A 66 4.68 5.74 25.89
C ALA A 66 4.61 6.56 27.19
N LYS A 67 5.68 6.53 27.99
CA LYS A 67 5.73 7.20 29.31
C LYS A 67 6.43 8.55 29.24
N THR A 68 7.27 8.74 28.23
CA THR A 68 8.07 9.96 28.06
C THR A 68 7.83 10.59 26.68
N PRO A 69 8.07 11.89 26.51
CA PRO A 69 8.00 12.53 25.19
C PRO A 69 8.95 11.90 24.15
N LYS A 70 10.10 11.40 24.59
CA LYS A 70 11.07 10.70 23.71
C LYS A 70 10.52 9.36 23.23
N GLU A 71 9.95 8.56 24.13
CA GLU A 71 9.29 7.31 23.78
C GLU A 71 8.09 7.54 22.86
N PHE A 72 7.30 8.58 23.14
CA PHE A 72 6.16 8.95 22.30
C PHE A 72 6.60 9.27 20.87
N LYS A 73 7.60 10.15 20.69
CA LYS A 73 8.11 10.51 19.37
C LYS A 73 8.65 9.29 18.61
N LYS A 74 9.35 8.40 19.29
CA LYS A 74 9.88 7.16 18.70
C LYS A 74 8.73 6.25 18.24
N ALA A 75 7.80 5.92 19.12
CA ALA A 75 6.65 5.07 18.81
C ALA A 75 5.77 5.67 17.72
N LEU A 76 5.61 7.00 17.70
CA LEU A 76 4.85 7.70 16.66
C LEU A 76 5.53 7.58 15.30
N SER A 77 6.86 7.73 15.26
CA SER A 77 7.63 7.53 14.03
C SER A 77 7.52 6.10 13.50
N GLU A 78 7.56 5.11 14.40
CA GLU A 78 7.35 3.70 14.04
C GLU A 78 5.95 3.50 13.46
N LEU A 79 4.90 3.97 14.15
CA LEU A 79 3.52 3.88 13.67
C LEU A 79 3.35 4.49 12.27
N VAL A 80 3.84 5.72 12.07
CA VAL A 80 3.73 6.43 10.79
C VAL A 80 4.49 5.68 9.69
N GLY A 81 5.71 5.23 9.96
CA GLY A 81 6.49 4.44 9.00
C GLY A 81 5.79 3.14 8.62
N THR A 82 5.21 2.43 9.59
CA THR A 82 4.46 1.20 9.34
C THR A 82 3.21 1.46 8.48
N ILE A 83 2.48 2.56 8.70
CA ILE A 83 1.34 2.97 7.85
C ILE A 83 1.81 3.23 6.42
N GLU A 84 2.91 3.97 6.23
CA GLU A 84 3.46 4.28 4.91
C GLU A 84 3.91 3.02 4.15
N ASP A 85 4.58 2.09 4.81
CA ASP A 85 4.95 0.79 4.21
C ASP A 85 3.71 -0.04 3.90
N GLY A 86 2.71 0.04 4.77
CA GLY A 86 1.38 -0.49 4.54
C GLY A 86 0.75 0.00 3.24
N LYS A 87 0.84 1.30 2.93
CA LYS A 87 0.32 1.86 1.67
C LYS A 87 1.03 1.26 0.47
N LYS A 88 2.36 1.22 0.48
CA LYS A 88 3.17 0.66 -0.61
C LYS A 88 2.81 -0.80 -0.89
N VAL A 89 2.63 -1.61 0.15
CA VAL A 89 2.26 -3.02 0.00
C VAL A 89 0.84 -3.17 -0.56
N ARG A 90 -0.12 -2.40 -0.06
CA ARG A 90 -1.50 -2.42 -0.56
C ARG A 90 -1.57 -1.96 -2.02
N GLU A 91 -0.82 -0.94 -2.43
CA GLU A 91 -0.69 -0.51 -3.83
C GLU A 91 -0.09 -1.60 -4.72
N LYS A 92 0.95 -2.28 -4.26
CA LYS A 92 1.51 -3.43 -4.99
C LYS A 92 0.47 -4.54 -5.14
N ASN A 93 -0.29 -4.82 -4.08
CA ASN A 93 -1.34 -5.83 -4.09
C ASN A 93 -2.48 -5.49 -5.05
N GLN A 94 -2.83 -4.21 -5.20
CA GLN A 94 -3.77 -3.74 -6.23
C GLN A 94 -3.29 -4.03 -7.64
N LYS A 95 -1.98 -3.86 -7.90
CA LYS A 95 -1.40 -4.08 -9.23
C LYS A 95 -1.41 -5.55 -9.65
N ILE A 96 -1.31 -6.48 -8.71
CA ILE A 96 -1.29 -7.93 -8.97
C ILE A 96 -2.67 -8.59 -8.90
N ALA A 97 -3.66 -7.93 -8.28
CA ALA A 97 -5.02 -8.47 -8.15
C ALA A 97 -5.67 -8.71 -9.52
N ASP A 98 -6.42 -9.81 -9.64
CA ASP A 98 -7.25 -10.11 -10.80
C ASP A 98 -8.33 -9.02 -10.96
N PRO A 99 -8.32 -8.24 -12.05
CA PRO A 99 -9.34 -7.20 -12.29
C PRO A 99 -10.76 -7.75 -12.43
N LYS A 100 -10.92 -9.06 -12.66
CA LYS A 100 -12.21 -9.77 -12.73
C LYS A 100 -12.72 -10.18 -11.35
N ASN A 101 -11.84 -10.26 -10.35
CA ASN A 101 -12.23 -10.56 -8.96
C ASN A 101 -12.69 -9.28 -8.25
N LYS A 102 -13.90 -8.80 -8.57
CA LYS A 102 -14.46 -7.54 -8.04
C LYS A 102 -14.42 -7.45 -6.52
N LYS A 103 -14.79 -8.54 -5.83
CA LYS A 103 -14.78 -8.62 -4.36
C LYS A 103 -13.38 -8.34 -3.80
N LEU A 104 -12.34 -8.93 -4.41
CA LEU A 104 -10.96 -8.67 -4.01
C LEU A 104 -10.55 -7.23 -4.32
N THR A 105 -10.77 -6.75 -5.54
CA THR A 105 -10.34 -5.40 -5.93
C THR A 105 -11.03 -4.30 -5.12
N ASP A 106 -12.31 -4.46 -4.83
CA ASP A 106 -13.09 -3.47 -4.08
C ASP A 106 -12.69 -3.47 -2.60
N GLY A 107 -12.47 -4.65 -2.03
CA GLY A 107 -11.96 -4.78 -0.68
C GLY A 107 -10.54 -4.21 -0.52
N LEU A 108 -9.65 -4.44 -1.49
CA LEU A 108 -8.33 -3.81 -1.48
C LEU A 108 -8.45 -2.28 -1.61
N LYS A 109 -9.37 -1.76 -2.42
CA LYS A 109 -9.57 -0.30 -2.61
C LYS A 109 -10.08 0.35 -1.33
N LYS A 110 -11.01 -0.32 -0.65
CA LYS A 110 -11.53 0.13 0.65
C LYS A 110 -10.42 0.31 1.67
N VAL A 111 -9.51 -0.66 1.78
CA VAL A 111 -8.39 -0.57 2.72
C VAL A 111 -7.40 0.53 2.29
N GLN A 112 -7.09 0.65 0.99
CA GLN A 112 -6.21 1.72 0.49
C GLN A 112 -6.77 3.12 0.78
N GLY A 113 -8.08 3.31 0.60
CA GLY A 113 -8.74 4.60 0.85
C GLY A 113 -8.72 5.01 2.32
N ALA A 114 -8.83 4.05 3.25
CA ALA A 114 -8.77 4.31 4.68
C ALA A 114 -7.38 4.83 5.12
N GLN A 115 -6.31 4.37 4.46
CA GLN A 115 -4.93 4.65 4.89
C GLN A 115 -4.53 6.12 4.84
N ALA A 116 -5.15 6.93 3.98
CA ALA A 116 -4.89 8.38 3.97
C ALA A 116 -5.44 9.06 5.23
N VAL A 117 -6.59 8.59 5.72
CA VAL A 117 -7.20 9.09 6.95
C VAL A 117 -6.42 8.61 8.17
N GLU A 118 -6.06 7.32 8.21
CA GLU A 118 -5.24 6.72 9.28
C GLU A 118 -3.89 7.45 9.42
N GLU A 119 -3.20 7.71 8.31
CA GLU A 119 -1.93 8.46 8.33
C GLU A 119 -2.12 9.89 8.83
N LYS A 120 -3.16 10.61 8.37
CA LYS A 120 -3.44 11.97 8.80
C LYS A 120 -3.74 12.01 10.31
N GLN A 121 -4.53 11.06 10.81
CA GLN A 121 -4.82 10.92 12.23
C GLN A 121 -3.54 10.67 13.03
N ALA A 122 -2.68 9.74 12.59
CA ALA A 122 -1.42 9.43 13.25
C ALA A 122 -0.48 10.66 13.28
N LYS A 123 -0.25 11.30 12.12
CA LYS A 123 0.60 12.52 12.02
C LYS A 123 0.05 13.70 12.81
N GLY A 124 -1.26 13.71 13.12
CA GLY A 124 -1.91 14.74 13.92
C GLY A 124 -1.73 14.58 15.44
N LEU A 125 -1.22 13.44 15.92
CA LEU A 125 -1.00 13.19 17.35
C LEU A 125 0.11 14.09 17.89
N LYS A 126 -0.20 14.83 18.95
CA LYS A 126 0.78 15.73 19.61
C LYS A 126 1.40 15.12 20.86
N GLY A 127 0.72 14.13 21.42
CA GLY A 127 1.14 13.35 22.58
C GLY A 127 0.22 12.15 22.74
N ASN A 128 0.17 11.59 23.94
CA ASN A 128 -0.71 10.48 24.29
C ASN A 128 -1.45 10.68 25.62
N THR A 129 -1.30 11.84 26.26
CA THR A 129 -1.90 12.14 27.56
C THR A 129 -3.25 12.84 27.42
N SER A 130 -3.41 13.67 26.38
CA SER A 130 -4.63 14.42 26.12
C SER A 130 -5.80 13.49 25.78
N GLN A 131 -7.02 13.90 26.13
CA GLN A 131 -8.22 13.12 25.82
C GLN A 131 -8.45 13.00 24.30
N ALA A 132 -8.14 14.06 23.54
CA ALA A 132 -8.23 14.06 22.10
C ALA A 132 -7.27 13.04 21.46
N ASP A 133 -6.00 13.04 21.86
CA ASP A 133 -5.01 12.08 21.35
C ASP A 133 -5.40 10.63 21.71
N LYS A 134 -5.87 10.39 22.94
CA LYS A 134 -6.35 9.07 23.36
C LYS A 134 -7.55 8.60 22.53
N ALA A 135 -8.49 9.49 22.22
CA ALA A 135 -9.62 9.18 21.36
C ALA A 135 -9.19 8.87 19.93
N THR A 136 -8.24 9.63 19.38
CA THR A 136 -7.64 9.37 18.07
C THR A 136 -6.93 8.01 18.05
N LEU A 137 -6.13 7.68 19.07
CA LEU A 137 -5.45 6.39 19.17
C LEU A 137 -6.43 5.21 19.25
N LYS A 138 -7.53 5.35 20.01
CA LYS A 138 -8.60 4.34 20.05
C LYS A 138 -9.29 4.18 18.70
N THR A 139 -9.50 5.28 17.99
CA THR A 139 -10.06 5.29 16.64
C THR A 139 -9.15 4.54 15.67
N LEU A 140 -7.86 4.88 15.63
CA LEU A 140 -6.84 4.19 14.84
C LEU A 140 -6.82 2.68 15.10
N GLN A 141 -6.81 2.25 16.36
CA GLN A 141 -6.85 0.82 16.72
C GLN A 141 -8.11 0.12 16.19
N GLY A 142 -9.26 0.81 16.22
CA GLY A 142 -10.51 0.34 15.64
C GLY A 142 -10.46 0.25 14.12
N GLU A 143 -9.92 1.27 13.45
CA GLU A 143 -9.74 1.32 12.00
C GLU A 143 -8.80 0.21 11.51
N PHE A 144 -7.64 0.02 12.16
CA PHE A 144 -6.74 -1.10 11.83
C PHE A 144 -7.41 -2.45 12.03
N SER A 145 -8.22 -2.62 13.09
CA SER A 145 -8.98 -3.87 13.30
C SER A 145 -10.00 -4.13 12.19
N LYS A 146 -10.74 -3.09 11.77
CA LYS A 146 -11.66 -3.17 10.62
C LYS A 146 -10.90 -3.48 9.33
N GLY A 147 -9.75 -2.85 9.12
CA GLY A 147 -8.86 -3.11 7.99
C GLY A 147 -8.43 -4.57 7.92
N ILE A 148 -8.05 -5.15 9.07
CA ILE A 148 -7.67 -6.57 9.19
C ILE A 148 -8.82 -7.45 8.73
N ASP A 149 -10.03 -7.17 9.17
CA ASP A 149 -11.20 -7.98 8.83
C ASP A 149 -11.57 -7.88 7.35
N VAL A 150 -11.43 -6.68 6.74
CA VAL A 150 -11.56 -6.53 5.28
C VAL A 150 -10.50 -7.36 4.57
N ASN A 151 -9.24 -7.33 5.00
CA ASN A 151 -8.19 -8.13 4.38
C ASN A 151 -8.35 -9.65 4.60
N LYS A 152 -8.92 -10.10 5.72
CA LYS A 152 -9.33 -11.52 5.89
C LYS A 152 -10.41 -11.90 4.85
N GLY A 153 -11.35 -11.00 4.58
CA GLY A 153 -12.33 -11.15 3.51
C GLY A 153 -11.68 -11.23 2.13
N ASN A 154 -10.73 -10.34 1.86
CA ASN A 154 -9.94 -10.33 0.61
C ASN A 154 -9.17 -11.65 0.44
N LEU A 155 -8.61 -12.19 1.52
CA LEU A 155 -7.87 -13.46 1.48
C LEU A 155 -8.77 -14.63 1.07
N LYS A 156 -10.03 -14.65 1.56
CA LYS A 156 -11.04 -15.62 1.11
C LYS A 156 -11.36 -15.41 -0.37
N ALA A 157 -11.61 -14.17 -0.79
CA ALA A 157 -11.93 -13.83 -2.18
C ALA A 157 -10.81 -14.20 -3.16
N ALA A 158 -9.54 -13.99 -2.82
CA ALA A 158 -8.39 -14.39 -3.64
C ALA A 158 -8.33 -15.91 -3.81
N LYS A 159 -8.52 -16.67 -2.72
CA LYS A 159 -8.57 -18.15 -2.76
C LYS A 159 -9.73 -18.66 -3.61
N GLU A 160 -10.90 -18.04 -3.52
CA GLU A 160 -12.09 -18.40 -4.31
C GLU A 160 -11.91 -18.06 -5.80
N GLY A 161 -11.29 -16.92 -6.12
CA GLY A 161 -10.98 -16.52 -7.50
C GLY A 161 -10.08 -17.53 -8.22
N GLY A 162 -9.06 -18.03 -7.52
CA GLY A 162 -8.18 -19.08 -8.05
C GLY A 162 -8.86 -20.41 -8.36
N LYS A 163 -9.89 -20.78 -7.59
CA LYS A 163 -10.65 -22.01 -7.85
C LYS A 163 -11.50 -21.92 -9.12
N LYS A 164 -12.04 -20.73 -9.42
CA LYS A 164 -12.83 -20.50 -10.63
C LYS A 164 -11.99 -20.47 -11.91
N THR A 165 -10.72 -20.08 -11.82
CA THR A 165 -9.79 -20.08 -12.96
C THR A 165 -9.14 -21.45 -13.18
N SER A 166 -8.96 -22.28 -12.15
CA SER A 166 -8.45 -23.65 -12.31
C SER A 166 -9.43 -24.66 -12.91
N GLY A 167 -10.74 -24.35 -12.90
CA GLY A 167 -11.79 -25.21 -13.49
C GLY A 167 -11.96 -25.05 -15.00
N LYS A 168 -11.16 -24.21 -15.66
CA LYS A 168 -11.19 -23.98 -17.11
C LYS A 168 -9.90 -24.46 -17.78
N LYS A 169 -9.52 -25.71 -17.49
CA LYS A 169 -8.56 -26.46 -18.31
C LYS A 169 -9.45 -27.42 -19.13
N GLY A 170 -9.55 -27.13 -20.42
CA GLY A 170 -10.56 -27.69 -21.31
C GLY A 170 -10.50 -29.21 -21.43
N ASP A 171 -11.69 -29.78 -21.56
CA ASP A 171 -11.97 -30.94 -22.40
C ASP A 171 -11.62 -30.63 -23.87
#